data_AF-A0A9E5ZKV1-F1
#
_entry.id   AF-A0A9E5ZKV1-F1
#
_cell.length_a   1.000
_cell.length_b   1.000
_cell.length_c   1.000
_cell.angle_alpha   90.00
_cell.angle_beta   90.00
_cell.angle_gamma   90.00
#
_symmetry.space_group_name_H-M   'P 1'
#
loop_
_entity.id
_entity.type
_entity.pdbx_description
1 polymer ?
#
loop_
_entity_poly.entity_id
_entity_poly.type
_entity_poly.pdbx_seq_one_letter_code
_entity_poly.pdbx_strand_id
1 'polypeptide(L)'
;MKEDHMLSGQLKLGYTVRISSDYQFVIHYSIHQITKDIYTLKPHITSFEYQYETLTDYLTGDAGYGSEKNYDLLEQKGVEAYVKYNTFDKEQQTYKSKKKKKFKDDFYRVNLHYNLDKDCYICLMGQEIAKV
;
A
#
# COMPACT_ATOMS: atom_id res chain seq x y z
N MET A 1 -16.15 0.51 -20.96
CA MET A 1 -16.26 1.59 -19.95
C MET A 1 -16.86 0.97 -18.71
N LYS A 2 -16.38 1.27 -17.50
CA LYS A 2 -16.97 0.69 -16.28
C LYS A 2 -18.38 1.28 -16.16
N GLU A 3 -19.41 0.44 -16.22
CA GLU A 3 -20.79 0.90 -16.10
C GLU A 3 -21.00 1.62 -14.76
N ASP A 4 -21.90 2.60 -14.72
CA ASP A 4 -22.28 3.30 -13.48
C ASP A 4 -23.11 2.37 -12.59
N HIS A 5 -22.43 1.35 -12.05
CA HIS A 5 -23.01 0.30 -11.21
C HIS A 5 -23.64 0.85 -9.93
N MET A 6 -23.26 2.07 -9.53
CA MET A 6 -23.79 2.75 -8.34
C MET A 6 -24.92 3.72 -8.68
N LEU A 7 -25.26 3.90 -9.97
CA LEU A 7 -26.24 4.88 -10.47
C LEU A 7 -26.04 6.28 -9.86
N SER A 8 -24.77 6.63 -9.63
CA SER A 8 -24.39 7.83 -8.89
C SER A 8 -24.12 9.02 -9.80
N GLY A 9 -24.17 8.82 -11.13
CA GLY A 9 -23.83 9.83 -12.13
C GLY A 9 -22.32 10.12 -12.22
N GLN A 10 -21.50 9.51 -11.36
CA GLN A 10 -20.05 9.64 -11.40
C GLN A 10 -19.44 8.54 -12.28
N LEU A 11 -19.12 8.89 -13.52
CA LEU A 11 -18.29 8.06 -14.38
C LEU A 11 -16.90 7.95 -13.77
N LYS A 12 -16.52 6.72 -13.41
CA LYS A 12 -15.14 6.41 -13.03
C LYS A 12 -14.31 6.28 -14.30
N LEU A 13 -13.08 6.79 -14.26
CA LEU A 13 -12.12 6.60 -15.35
C LEU A 13 -12.00 5.11 -15.67
N GLY A 14 -12.02 4.78 -16.97
CA GLY A 14 -11.85 3.40 -17.42
C GLY A 14 -10.44 2.85 -17.15
N TYR A 15 -9.49 3.75 -16.90
CA TYR A 15 -8.08 3.46 -16.66
C TYR A 15 -7.53 4.39 -15.59
N THR A 16 -6.49 3.93 -14.89
CA THR A 16 -5.68 4.72 -13.98
C THR A 16 -4.31 4.92 -14.60
N VAL A 17 -3.88 6.18 -14.69
CA VAL A 17 -2.54 6.54 -15.17
C VAL A 17 -1.61 6.66 -13.98
N ARG A 18 -0.43 6.04 -14.10
CA ARG A 18 0.67 6.09 -13.13
C ARG A 18 1.79 6.88 -13.76
N ILE A 19 2.36 7.83 -13.04
CA ILE A 19 3.38 8.75 -13.54
C ILE A 19 4.58 8.68 -12.59
N SER A 20 5.77 8.52 -13.16
CA SER A 20 7.03 8.77 -12.46
C SER A 20 7.55 10.14 -12.88
N SER A 21 7.98 10.92 -11.89
CA SER A 21 8.54 12.25 -12.10
C SER A 21 9.83 12.42 -11.33
N ASP A 22 10.79 13.13 -11.92
CA ASP A 22 12.02 13.53 -11.28
C ASP A 22 12.39 14.97 -11.67
N TYR A 23 12.89 15.77 -10.70
CA TYR A 23 13.18 17.20 -10.88
C TYR A 23 12.13 18.01 -11.66
N GLN A 24 10.84 17.80 -11.39
CA GLN A 24 9.68 18.42 -12.07
C GLN A 24 9.45 17.96 -13.52
N PHE A 25 10.20 16.98 -14.01
CA PHE A 25 9.98 16.34 -15.31
C PHE A 25 9.21 15.04 -15.15
N VAL A 26 8.31 14.77 -16.08
CA VAL A 26 7.72 13.44 -16.24
C VAL A 26 8.73 12.56 -16.97
N ILE A 27 9.25 11.55 -16.28
CA ILE A 27 10.25 10.63 -16.83
C ILE A 27 9.63 9.31 -17.31
N HIS A 28 8.45 8.94 -16.81
CA HIS A 28 7.77 7.72 -17.24
C HIS A 28 6.28 7.75 -16.94
N TYR A 29 5.51 6.97 -17.68
CA TYR A 29 4.10 6.75 -17.39
C TYR A 29 3.68 5.33 -17.75
N SER A 30 2.60 4.86 -17.11
CA SER A 30 1.95 3.60 -17.48
C SER A 30 0.45 3.68 -17.25
N ILE A 31 -0.30 2.88 -18.00
CA ILE A 31 -1.77 2.88 -18.01
C ILE A 31 -2.26 1.54 -17.52
N HIS A 32 -3.15 1.55 -16.53
CA HIS A 32 -3.67 0.35 -15.88
C HIS A 32 -5.20 0.33 -15.88
N GLN A 33 -5.81 -0.83 -16.11
CA GLN A 33 -7.25 -1.03 -15.89
C GLN A 33 -7.58 -1.43 -14.44
N ILE A 34 -6.59 -1.41 -13.55
CA ILE A 34 -6.71 -1.87 -12.17
C ILE A 34 -7.06 -0.69 -11.26
N THR A 35 -8.03 -0.90 -10.36
CA THR A 35 -8.52 0.17 -9.46
C THR A 35 -7.63 0.40 -8.24
N LYS A 36 -6.85 -0.60 -7.80
CA LYS A 36 -6.02 -0.49 -6.60
C LYS A 36 -4.56 -0.23 -6.94
N ASP A 37 -4.01 0.82 -6.32
CA ASP A 37 -2.67 1.33 -6.56
C ASP A 37 -1.58 0.30 -6.24
N ILE A 38 -1.79 -0.47 -5.17
CA ILE A 38 -0.95 -1.60 -4.74
C ILE A 38 -0.51 -2.48 -5.92
N TYR A 39 -1.42 -2.80 -6.84
CA TYR A 39 -1.14 -3.73 -7.95
C TYR A 39 -0.48 -3.08 -9.16
N THR A 40 -0.43 -1.75 -9.21
CA THR A 40 0.07 -1.00 -10.36
C THR A 40 1.55 -0.68 -10.27
N LEU A 41 2.16 -0.77 -9.08
CA LEU A 41 3.58 -0.45 -8.90
C LEU A 41 4.49 -1.42 -9.65
N LYS A 42 4.29 -2.74 -9.45
CA LYS A 42 5.09 -3.78 -10.11
C LYS A 42 5.13 -3.62 -11.63
N PRO A 43 3.99 -3.56 -12.35
CA PRO A 43 4.02 -3.37 -13.79
C PRO A 43 4.61 -2.01 -14.19
N HIS A 44 4.42 -0.94 -13.39
CA HIS A 44 5.01 0.36 -13.68
C HIS A 44 6.55 0.33 -13.62
N ILE A 45 7.13 -0.20 -12.53
CA ILE A 45 8.59 -0.30 -12.36
C ILE A 45 9.20 -1.25 -13.39
N THR A 46 8.53 -2.38 -13.67
CA THR A 46 9.01 -3.32 -14.69
C THR A 46 9.05 -2.66 -16.07
N SER A 47 8.03 -1.86 -16.41
CA SER A 47 8.02 -1.11 -17.67
C SER A 47 9.09 -0.01 -17.73
N PHE A 48 9.38 0.63 -16.59
CA PHE A 48 10.45 1.63 -16.48
C PHE A 48 11.82 0.99 -16.75
N GLU A 49 12.12 -0.08 -16.02
CA GLU A 49 13.39 -0.82 -16.14
C GLU A 49 13.58 -1.36 -17.57
N TYR A 50 12.52 -1.88 -18.18
CA TYR A 50 12.55 -2.34 -19.56
C TYR A 50 12.86 -1.22 -20.55
N GLN A 51 12.32 -0.02 -20.34
CA GLN A 51 12.45 1.08 -21.30
C GLN A 51 13.79 1.83 -21.17
N TYR A 52 14.32 1.94 -19.95
CA TYR A 52 15.52 2.73 -19.67
C TYR A 52 16.75 1.87 -19.36
N GLU A 53 16.59 0.55 -19.27
CA GLU A 53 17.64 -0.41 -18.89
C GLU A 53 18.31 -0.07 -17.56
N THR A 54 17.61 0.71 -16.72
CA THR A 54 18.07 1.19 -15.42
C THR A 54 16.89 1.40 -14.49
N LEU A 55 17.18 1.48 -13.20
CA LEU A 55 16.24 1.87 -12.14
C LEU A 55 16.75 3.09 -11.38
N THR A 56 15.84 3.70 -10.62
CA THR A 56 16.17 4.77 -9.67
C THR A 56 16.70 4.18 -8.37
N ASP A 57 17.63 4.89 -7.72
CA ASP A 57 18.12 4.51 -6.39
C ASP A 57 17.02 4.64 -5.32
N TYR A 58 16.15 5.65 -5.48
CA TYR A 58 15.12 6.00 -4.51
C TYR A 58 13.75 6.09 -5.17
N LEU A 59 12.72 5.59 -4.49
CA LEU A 59 11.33 5.71 -4.92
C LEU A 59 10.47 6.28 -3.80
N THR A 60 9.78 7.37 -4.09
CA THR A 60 8.77 7.97 -3.21
C THR A 60 7.37 7.75 -3.77
N GLY A 61 6.38 7.56 -2.89
CA GLY A 61 5.02 7.27 -3.31
C GLY A 61 3.99 7.46 -2.20
N ASP A 62 2.72 7.49 -2.59
CA ASP A 62 1.61 7.55 -1.65
C ASP A 62 1.43 6.24 -0.86
N ALA A 63 0.63 6.31 0.21
CA ALA A 63 0.36 5.14 1.07
C ALA A 63 -0.47 4.04 0.37
N GLY A 64 -1.04 4.34 -0.80
CA GLY A 64 -1.78 3.39 -1.64
C GLY A 64 -0.88 2.36 -2.29
N TYR A 65 0.43 2.60 -2.41
CA TYR A 65 1.40 1.58 -2.83
C TYR A 65 1.96 0.75 -1.67
N GLY A 66 1.72 1.17 -0.43
CA GLY A 66 2.25 0.54 0.77
C GLY A 66 1.69 -0.86 1.00
N SER A 67 2.47 -1.88 0.63
CA SER A 67 2.17 -3.29 0.90
C SER A 67 3.47 -4.08 0.95
N GLU A 68 3.50 -5.15 1.75
CA GLU A 68 4.65 -6.07 1.86
C GLU A 68 5.19 -6.49 0.49
N LYS A 69 4.32 -6.97 -0.40
CA LYS A 69 4.70 -7.37 -1.77
C LYS A 69 5.42 -6.28 -2.58
N ASN A 70 5.07 -5.01 -2.35
CA ASN A 70 5.72 -3.89 -3.03
C ASN A 70 7.04 -3.52 -2.36
N TYR A 71 7.14 -3.64 -1.04
CA TYR A 71 8.40 -3.46 -0.32
C TYR A 71 9.41 -4.55 -0.72
N ASP A 72 9.01 -5.81 -0.73
CA ASP A 72 9.85 -6.93 -1.17
C ASP A 72 10.32 -6.75 -2.61
N LEU A 73 9.45 -6.27 -3.50
CA LEU A 73 9.80 -5.99 -4.89
C LEU A 73 10.88 -4.91 -5.00
N LEU A 74 10.73 -3.81 -4.26
CA LEU A 74 11.68 -2.69 -4.28
C LEU A 74 13.02 -3.10 -3.69
N GLU A 75 13.00 -3.85 -2.58
CA GLU A 75 14.19 -4.40 -1.94
C GLU A 75 14.95 -5.36 -2.87
N GLN A 76 14.24 -6.30 -3.51
CA GLN A 76 14.83 -7.23 -4.50
C GLN A 76 15.47 -6.50 -5.69
N LYS A 77 14.95 -5.32 -6.03
CA LYS A 77 15.46 -4.49 -7.13
C LYS A 77 16.53 -3.48 -6.67
N GLY A 78 16.88 -3.47 -5.39
CA GLY A 78 17.85 -2.53 -4.83
C GLY A 78 17.37 -1.07 -4.81
N VAL A 79 16.05 -0.85 -4.83
CA VAL A 79 15.45 0.49 -4.81
C VAL A 79 15.02 0.82 -3.38
N GLU A 80 15.52 1.91 -2.83
CA GLU A 80 15.16 2.35 -1.49
C GLU A 80 13.78 3.03 -1.49
N ALA A 81 12.86 2.47 -0.69
CA ALA A 81 11.45 2.81 -0.72
C ALA A 81 11.04 3.82 0.36
N TYR A 82 10.66 5.03 -0.06
CA TYR A 82 10.01 6.06 0.77
C TYR A 82 8.50 6.03 0.57
N VAL A 83 7.88 4.90 0.90
CA VAL A 83 6.45 4.65 0.70
C VAL A 83 5.78 4.28 2.02
N LYS A 84 4.87 5.14 2.50
CA LYS A 84 4.09 4.87 3.71
C LYS A 84 3.24 3.60 3.55
N TYR A 85 3.02 2.86 4.63
CA TYR A 85 2.00 1.81 4.63
C TYR A 85 0.60 2.41 4.79
N ASN A 86 -0.42 1.69 4.31
CA ASN A 86 -1.79 2.18 4.19
C ASN A 86 -2.45 2.72 5.48
N THR A 87 -2.04 2.25 6.66
CA THR A 87 -2.58 2.70 7.96
C THR A 87 -1.70 3.73 8.68
N PHE A 88 -0.55 4.11 8.11
CA PHE A 88 0.41 5.00 8.75
C PHE A 88 -0.21 6.32 9.25
N ASP A 89 -0.97 7.00 8.39
CA ASP A 89 -1.57 8.30 8.76
C ASP A 89 -2.68 8.13 9.81
N LYS A 90 -3.42 7.01 9.80
CA LYS A 90 -4.44 6.71 10.82
C LYS A 90 -3.78 6.48 12.18
N GLU A 91 -2.69 5.73 12.21
CA GLU A 91 -1.92 5.46 13.43
C GLU A 91 -1.25 6.73 13.97
N GLN A 92 -0.70 7.57 13.08
CA GLN A 92 -0.18 8.91 13.41
C GLN A 92 -1.26 9.82 14.01
N GLN A 93 -2.45 9.87 13.41
CA GLN A 93 -3.56 10.65 13.95
C GLN A 93 -4.02 10.10 15.31
N THR A 94 -4.00 8.79 15.51
CA THR A 94 -4.28 8.16 16.81
C THR A 94 -3.22 8.53 17.85
N TYR A 95 -1.95 8.64 17.43
CA TYR A 95 -0.83 9.06 18.28
C TYR A 95 -0.90 10.55 18.65
N LYS A 96 -1.23 11.42 17.69
CA LYS A 96 -1.41 12.88 17.89
C LYS A 96 -2.71 13.19 18.64
N SER A 97 -3.74 12.37 18.47
CA SER A 97 -5.08 12.53 19.06
C SER A 97 -5.28 11.77 20.37
N LYS A 98 -4.21 11.50 21.16
CA LYS A 98 -4.30 11.02 22.55
C LYS A 98 -5.26 11.85 23.47
N LYS A 99 -5.91 12.91 22.96
CA LYS A 99 -7.00 13.68 23.60
C LYS A 99 -8.44 13.30 23.22
N LYS A 100 -8.74 12.50 22.19
CA LYS A 100 -10.14 12.13 21.88
C LYS A 100 -10.30 10.63 21.62
N LYS A 101 -10.95 9.98 22.61
CA LYS A 101 -11.54 8.62 22.66
C LYS A 101 -10.99 7.64 21.61
N LYS A 102 -10.09 6.76 22.07
CA LYS A 102 -9.83 5.46 21.43
C LYS A 102 -11.16 4.72 21.28
N PHE A 103 -11.67 4.56 20.07
CA PHE A 103 -12.34 3.31 19.75
C PHE A 103 -11.21 2.28 19.71
N LYS A 104 -11.00 1.59 20.84
CA LYS A 104 -10.18 0.38 20.86
C LYS A 104 -10.96 -0.63 20.04
N ASP A 105 -10.62 -0.76 18.78
CA ASP A 105 -11.06 -1.92 18.02
C ASP A 105 -10.12 -3.06 18.44
N ASP A 106 -10.58 -3.84 19.42
CA ASP A 106 -9.78 -4.88 20.08
C ASP A 106 -9.39 -6.01 19.09
N PHE A 107 -9.96 -6.02 17.88
CA PHE A 107 -9.68 -7.01 16.83
C PHE A 107 -8.46 -6.70 15.94
N TYR A 108 -7.79 -5.55 16.12
CA TYR A 108 -6.52 -5.31 15.41
C TYR A 108 -5.42 -6.26 15.87
N ARG A 109 -4.66 -6.86 14.93
CA ARG A 109 -3.53 -7.78 15.22
C ARG A 109 -2.56 -7.23 16.27
N VAL A 110 -2.28 -5.93 16.27
CA VAL A 110 -1.38 -5.26 17.24
C VAL A 110 -1.92 -5.23 18.68
N ASN A 111 -3.22 -5.43 18.87
CA ASN A 111 -3.87 -5.47 20.18
C ASN A 111 -4.07 -6.92 20.68
N LEU A 112 -3.77 -7.93 19.87
CA LEU A 112 -3.92 -9.35 20.23
C LEU A 112 -2.70 -9.84 21.02
N HIS A 113 -2.91 -10.80 21.91
CA HIS A 113 -1.81 -11.42 22.66
C HIS A 113 -1.05 -12.38 21.75
N TYR A 114 0.27 -12.23 21.67
CA TYR A 114 1.12 -13.10 20.88
C TYR A 114 1.77 -14.16 21.76
N ASN A 115 1.61 -15.44 21.38
CA ASN A 115 2.22 -16.57 22.04
C ASN A 115 3.51 -16.97 21.29
N LEU A 116 4.65 -16.78 21.95
CA LEU A 116 5.98 -17.06 21.42
C LEU A 116 6.22 -18.55 21.17
N ASP A 117 5.72 -19.42 22.05
CA ASP A 117 5.99 -20.86 21.99
C ASP A 117 5.28 -21.54 20.81
N LYS A 118 4.13 -20.99 20.40
CA LYS A 118 3.28 -21.54 19.33
C LYS A 118 3.31 -20.72 18.03
N ASP A 119 4.08 -19.63 18.00
CA ASP A 119 4.12 -18.63 16.91
C ASP A 119 2.70 -18.24 16.40
N CYS A 120 1.79 -17.94 17.33
CA CYS A 120 0.40 -17.64 17.00
C CYS A 120 -0.17 -16.46 17.81
N TYR A 121 -1.21 -15.82 17.27
CA TYR A 121 -1.95 -14.78 17.98
C TYR A 121 -3.18 -15.37 18.66
N ILE A 122 -3.46 -14.96 19.90
CA ILE A 122 -4.66 -15.34 20.64
C ILE A 122 -5.69 -14.23 20.51
N CYS A 123 -6.86 -14.56 19.97
CA CYS A 123 -7.98 -13.64 19.85
C CYS A 123 -8.60 -13.34 21.23
N LEU A 124 -9.42 -12.29 21.36
CA LEU A 124 -10.09 -11.94 22.63
C LEU A 124 -11.01 -13.05 23.17
N MET A 125 -11.49 -13.93 22.28
CA MET A 125 -12.31 -15.10 22.62
C MET A 125 -11.44 -16.32 23.01
N GLY A 126 -10.11 -16.17 23.05
CA GLY A 126 -9.18 -17.24 23.44
C GLY A 126 -8.78 -18.22 22.32
N GLN A 127 -9.14 -17.95 21.07
CA GLN A 127 -8.80 -18.83 19.94
C GLN A 127 -7.44 -18.49 19.33
N GLU A 128 -6.71 -19.51 18.90
CA GLU A 128 -5.42 -19.38 18.23
C GLU A 128 -5.62 -19.02 16.75
N ILE A 129 -4.93 -17.97 16.30
CA ILE A 129 -4.90 -17.49 14.92
C ILE A 129 -3.48 -17.71 14.39
N ALA A 130 -3.37 -18.57 13.38
CA ALA A 130 -2.12 -18.82 12.69
C ALA A 130 -1.58 -17.56 12.01
N LYS A 131 -0.24 -17.43 12.00
CA LYS A 131 0.47 -16.42 11.23
C LYS A 131 0.32 -16.76 9.75
N VAL A 132 -0.29 -15.85 8.99
CA VAL A 132 -0.33 -15.84 7.52
C VAL A 132 0.60 -14.74 7.08
#